data_AF-A0A7K6U5W9-F1
#
_entry.id   AF-A0A7K6U5W9-F1
#
_cell.length_a   1.000
_cell.length_b   1.000
_cell.length_c   1.000
_cell.angle_alpha   90.00
_cell.angle_beta   90.00
_cell.angle_gamma   90.00
#
_symmetry.space_group_name_H-M   'P 1'
#
loop_
_entity.id
_entity.type
_entity.pdbx_description
1 polymer ?
#
loop_
_entity_poly.entity_id
_entity_poly.type
_entity_poly.pdbx_seq_one_letter_code
_entity_poly.pdbx_strand_id
1 'polypeptide(L)'
;RVLQIHPSGKLLVLSDGEGKHTTVELSEPLDEEISGVVEVVGRVTNQATIMCMSYVQFREDKSPFDLELYNEALKIIHEFPEYFPFG
;
A
#
# COMPACT_ATOMS: atom_id res chain seq x y z
N ARG A 1 1.99 3.74 3.68
CA ARG A 1 1.66 4.12 5.07
C ARG A 1 0.26 4.72 5.13
N VAL A 2 -0.59 4.31 6.08
CA VAL A 2 -1.97 4.81 6.24
C VAL A 2 -1.92 6.28 6.66
N LEU A 3 -2.61 7.15 5.92
CA LEU A 3 -2.77 8.57 6.24
C LEU A 3 -4.17 8.90 6.77
N GLN A 4 -5.19 8.33 6.12
CA GLN A 4 -6.58 8.61 6.44
C GLN A 4 -7.44 7.39 6.18
N ILE A 5 -8.42 7.19 7.07
CA ILE A 5 -9.51 6.23 6.89
C ILE A 5 -10.80 7.04 6.76
N HIS A 6 -11.55 6.81 5.69
CA HIS A 6 -12.86 7.44 5.53
C HIS A 6 -13.84 6.89 6.58
N PRO A 7 -14.79 7.69 7.11
CA PRO A 7 -15.71 7.24 8.16
C PRO A 7 -16.56 6.01 7.83
N SER A 8 -16.75 5.71 6.54
CA SER A 8 -17.43 4.47 6.11
C SER A 8 -16.61 3.20 6.31
N GLY A 9 -15.31 3.31 6.62
CA GLY A 9 -14.37 2.20 6.68
C GLY A 9 -14.04 1.59 5.30
N LYS A 10 -14.60 2.12 4.20
CA LYS A 10 -14.45 1.54 2.84
C LYS A 10 -13.41 2.23 1.96
N LEU A 11 -12.84 3.34 2.41
CA LEU A 11 -11.81 4.09 1.67
C LEU A 11 -10.64 4.40 2.58
N LEU A 12 -9.44 4.22 2.03
CA LEU A 12 -8.17 4.43 2.70
C LEU A 12 -7.27 5.29 1.83
N VAL A 13 -6.55 6.22 2.44
CA VAL A 13 -5.50 6.98 1.75
C VAL A 13 -4.16 6.49 2.24
N LEU A 14 -3.31 6.02 1.32
CA LEU A 14 -1.95 5.58 1.60
C LEU A 14 -0.94 6.56 1.01
N SER A 15 0.16 6.76 1.73
CA SER A 15 1.38 7.43 1.23
C SER A 15 2.46 6.40 0.91
N ASP A 16 3.13 6.53 -0.24
CA ASP A 16 4.29 5.72 -0.62
C ASP A 16 5.61 6.27 -0.04
N GLY A 17 6.75 5.66 -0.43
CA GLY A 17 8.08 6.09 0.04
C GLY A 17 8.58 7.40 -0.58
N GLU A 18 7.85 8.00 -1.52
CA GLU A 18 8.14 9.32 -2.09
C GLU A 18 7.16 10.39 -1.60
N GLY A 19 6.28 10.05 -0.66
CA GLY A 19 5.24 10.95 -0.17
C GLY A 19 4.08 11.17 -1.16
N LYS A 20 3.97 10.36 -2.23
CA LYS A 20 2.82 10.40 -3.14
C LYS A 20 1.67 9.59 -2.54
N HIS A 21 0.45 9.93 -2.94
CA HIS A 21 -0.75 9.39 -2.35
C HIS A 21 -1.54 8.55 -3.34
N THR A 22 -2.16 7.49 -2.82
CA THR A 22 -3.17 6.72 -3.55
C THR A 22 -4.36 6.43 -2.65
N THR A 23 -5.52 6.25 -3.27
CA THR A 23 -6.74 5.81 -2.59
C THR A 23 -6.94 4.33 -2.83
N VAL A 24 -7.21 3.61 -1.74
CA VAL A 24 -7.56 2.19 -1.74
C VAL A 24 -9.04 2.06 -1.40
N GLU A 25 -9.76 1.31 -2.22
CA GLU A 25 -11.19 1.02 -2.10
C GLU A 25 -11.39 -0.40 -1.59
N LEU A 26 -12.21 -0.55 -0.55
CA LEU A 26 -12.56 -1.83 0.04
C LEU A 26 -14.01 -2.19 -0.32
N SER A 27 -14.27 -3.46 -0.64
CA SER A 27 -15.63 -3.97 -0.88
C SER A 27 -16.49 -3.90 0.38
N GLU A 28 -15.92 -4.26 1.52
CA GLU A 28 -16.52 -4.17 2.85
C GLU A 28 -15.77 -3.20 3.77
N PRO A 29 -16.43 -2.63 4.79
CA PRO A 29 -15.75 -1.78 5.76
C PRO A 29 -14.65 -2.55 6.49
N LEU A 30 -13.63 -1.84 6.94
CA LEU A 30 -12.63 -2.42 7.86
C LEU A 30 -13.30 -2.92 9.15
N ASP A 31 -12.95 -4.14 9.55
CA ASP A 31 -13.35 -4.74 10.82
C ASP A 31 -12.51 -4.24 12.00
N GLU A 32 -11.31 -3.71 11.72
CA GLU A 32 -10.35 -3.22 12.70
C GLU A 32 -9.69 -1.92 12.27
N GLU A 33 -9.22 -1.12 13.24
CA GLU A 33 -8.46 0.08 12.95
C GLU A 33 -7.05 -0.30 12.46
N ILE A 34 -6.71 0.13 11.25
CA ILE A 34 -5.39 -0.10 10.66
C ILE A 34 -4.56 1.17 10.72
N SER A 35 -3.25 1.01 10.94
CA SER A 35 -2.31 2.13 11.01
C SER A 35 -0.93 1.72 10.51
N GLY A 36 -0.01 2.69 10.42
CA GLY A 36 1.37 2.39 10.03
C GLY A 36 1.50 1.96 8.56
N VAL A 37 2.46 1.08 8.28
CA VAL A 37 2.67 0.53 6.94
C VAL A 37 1.75 -0.65 6.67
N VAL A 38 1.06 -0.61 5.53
CA VAL A 38 0.14 -1.64 5.07
C VAL A 38 0.49 -2.00 3.64
N GLU A 39 0.62 -3.30 3.38
CA GLU A 39 0.69 -3.86 2.03
C GLU A 39 -0.74 -4.10 1.54
N VAL A 40 -1.06 -3.60 0.35
CA VAL A 40 -2.37 -3.78 -0.30
C VAL A 40 -2.16 -4.51 -1.60
N VAL A 41 -2.89 -5.62 -1.77
CA VAL A 41 -2.98 -6.37 -3.03
C VAL A 41 -4.35 -6.11 -3.62
N GLY A 42 -4.39 -5.72 -4.89
CA GLY A 42 -5.62 -5.36 -5.55
C GLY A 42 -5.43 -5.04 -7.02
N ARG A 43 -6.49 -4.49 -7.62
CA ARG A 43 -6.51 -4.08 -9.02
C ARG A 43 -6.54 -2.56 -9.14
N VAL A 44 -5.65 -2.00 -9.94
CA VAL A 44 -5.71 -0.58 -10.30
C VAL A 44 -6.99 -0.30 -11.12
N THR A 45 -7.75 0.72 -10.74
CA THR A 45 -8.99 1.13 -11.42
C THR A 45 -8.71 2.16 -12.51
N ASN A 46 -9.74 2.50 -13.29
CA ASN A 46 -9.65 3.56 -14.30
C ASN A 46 -9.48 4.97 -13.69
N GLN A 47 -9.71 5.11 -12.39
CA GLN A 47 -9.56 6.34 -11.61
C GLN A 47 -8.19 6.42 -10.91
N ALA A 48 -7.26 5.51 -11.23
CA ALA A 48 -5.94 5.39 -10.58
C ALA A 48 -6.03 5.16 -9.05
N THR A 49 -7.12 4.54 -8.59
CA THR A 49 -7.27 3.98 -7.24
C THR A 49 -6.96 2.49 -7.26
N ILE A 50 -6.91 1.86 -6.08
CA ILE A 50 -6.70 0.41 -5.96
C ILE A 50 -7.97 -0.22 -5.39
N MET A 51 -8.65 -1.06 -6.16
CA MET A 51 -9.70 -1.94 -5.65
C MET A 51 -9.03 -3.10 -4.88
N CYS A 52 -9.09 -3.04 -3.56
CA CYS A 52 -8.42 -3.95 -2.66
C CYS A 52 -9.06 -5.35 -2.70
N MET A 53 -8.22 -6.38 -2.78
CA MET A 53 -8.59 -7.78 -2.62
C MET A 53 -8.15 -8.33 -1.26
N SER A 54 -6.97 -7.90 -0.79
CA SER A 54 -6.45 -8.24 0.54
C SER A 54 -5.43 -7.20 0.99
N TYR A 55 -5.26 -7.07 2.30
CA TYR A 55 -4.23 -6.21 2.89
C TYR A 55 -3.56 -6.90 4.09
N VAL A 56 -2.33 -6.50 4.39
CA VAL A 56 -1.59 -6.95 5.58
C VAL A 56 -0.89 -5.74 6.21
N GLN A 57 -1.09 -5.54 7.52
CA GLN A 57 -0.35 -4.53 8.27
C GLN A 57 1.03 -5.05 8.65
N PHE A 58 2.07 -4.28 8.34
CA PHE A 58 3.44 -4.63 8.73
C PHE A 58 3.65 -4.41 10.22
N ARG A 59 4.40 -5.32 10.85
CA ARG A 59 4.78 -5.19 12.26
C ARG A 59 5.91 -4.17 12.39
N GLU A 60 5.65 -3.09 13.13
CA GLU A 60 6.62 -2.04 13.44
C GLU A 60 6.99 -2.01 14.95
N ASP A 61 6.67 -3.05 15.72
CA ASP A 61 6.87 -3.13 17.19
C ASP A 61 8.33 -3.25 17.60
N LYS A 62 9.16 -3.91 16.78
CA LYS A 62 10.60 -4.10 17.04
C LYS A 62 11.50 -3.13 16.29
N SER A 63 11.06 -2.69 15.11
CA SER A 63 11.81 -1.78 14.24
C SER A 63 10.84 -1.06 13.30
N PRO A 64 11.05 0.24 13.04
CA PRO A 64 10.24 0.96 12.05
C PRO A 64 10.49 0.38 10.65
N PHE A 65 9.47 0.40 9.81
CA PHE A 65 9.62 0.01 8.41
C PHE A 65 10.13 1.19 7.59
N ASP A 66 11.28 1.01 6.94
CA ASP A 66 11.89 2.02 6.06
C ASP A 66 11.23 2.01 4.68
N LEU A 67 10.24 2.90 4.52
CA LEU A 67 9.45 3.00 3.29
C LEU A 67 10.23 3.65 2.14
N GLU A 68 11.21 4.50 2.45
CA GLU A 68 12.08 5.14 1.45
C GLU A 68 13.01 4.09 0.84
N LEU A 69 13.64 3.26 1.67
CA LEU A 69 14.44 2.13 1.22
C LEU A 69 13.63 1.13 0.40
N TYR A 70 12.40 0.82 0.82
CA TYR A 70 11.50 -0.06 0.07
C TYR A 70 11.17 0.53 -1.32
N ASN A 71 10.97 1.84 -1.41
CA ASN A 71 10.73 2.52 -2.67
C ASN A 71 11.95 2.46 -3.61
N GLU A 72 13.18 2.57 -3.09
CA GLU A 72 14.39 2.36 -3.90
C GLU A 72 14.48 0.92 -4.41
N ALA A 73 14.11 -0.08 -3.61
CA ALA A 73 14.02 -1.46 -4.08
C ALA A 73 12.99 -1.64 -5.21
N LEU A 74 11.83 -0.97 -5.15
CA LEU A 74 10.85 -0.99 -6.24
C LEU A 74 11.42 -0.40 -7.54
N LYS A 75 12.19 0.70 -7.45
CA LYS A 75 12.87 1.28 -8.62
C LYS A 75 13.82 0.28 -9.26
N ILE A 76 14.64 -0.40 -8.45
CA ILE A 76 15.58 -1.44 -8.92
C ILE A 76 14.84 -2.59 -9.59
N ILE A 77 13.73 -3.07 -9.02
CA ILE A 77 12.90 -4.14 -9.60
C ILE A 77 12.44 -3.76 -11.01
N HIS A 78 12.01 -2.51 -11.20
CA HIS A 78 11.57 -2.02 -12.51
C HIS A 78 12.72 -1.67 -13.45
N GLU A 79 13.88 -1.27 -12.94
CA GLU A 79 15.08 -0.95 -13.73
C GLU A 79 15.75 -2.22 -14.27
N PHE A 80 15.71 -3.33 -13.52
CA PHE A 80 16.34 -4.59 -13.90
C PHE A 80 15.36 -5.79 -13.92
N PRO A 81 14.34 -5.76 -14.81
CA PRO A 81 13.30 -6.78 -14.84
C PRO A 81 13.81 -8.19 -15.20
N GLU A 82 14.99 -8.32 -15.80
CA GLU A 82 15.62 -9.61 -16.11
C GLU A 82 16.05 -10.40 -14.86
N TYR A 83 16.30 -9.72 -13.74
CA TYR A 83 16.66 -10.35 -12.46
C TYR A 83 15.46 -10.48 -11.52
N PHE A 84 14.36 -9.79 -11.80
CA PHE A 84 13.11 -9.90 -11.08
C PHE A 84 11.93 -10.05 -12.06
N PRO A 85 11.85 -11.20 -12.77
CA PRO A 85 10.85 -11.38 -13.81
C PRO A 85 9.45 -11.42 -13.22
N PHE A 86 8.53 -10.71 -13.86
CA PHE A 86 7.09 -10.79 -13.60
C PHE A 86 6.44 -11.71 -14.63
N GLY A 87 5.87 -12.83 -14.20
CA GLY A 87 5.31 -13.86 -15.10
C GLY A 87 4.56 -14.96 -14.37
#